data_AF-A0A924XDU6-F1
#
_entry.id   AF-A0A924XDU6-F1
#
_cell.length_a   1.000
_cell.length_b   1.000
_cell.length_c   1.000
_cell.angle_alpha   90.00
_cell.angle_beta   90.00
_cell.angle_gamma   90.00
#
_symmetry.space_group_name_H-M   'P 1'
#
loop_
_entity.id
_entity.type
_entity.pdbx_description
1 polymer ?
#
loop_
_entity_poly.entity_id
_entity_poly.type
_entity_poly.pdbx_seq_one_letter_code
_entity_poly.pdbx_strand_id
1 'polypeptide(L)'
;METIGRDLSEMQRVPLAKAHVEAMRAVGSGRDYAAGTYVARPGEPADRFLYLEEGEIEVVNPFTGERAFSATLGPTQFMGEIALLSGGTWSMPMRAAKDTRAIEVPRAVILRLMSEIPEMSDIIITVLAARRRRQLDLRTGALVLIGEDNDREVRRIAEFASRNRLPYASYTLGTNDAESVATSCQLAADKPLVIFGRAEVTEPTVEKVAKLLGVNYALAEEEAFDVIIVGGGPAGVASAVYAGAEGLSALVVEDTAIGGQAGTSSRIENYMGFPTGISGADLVWRGEVQAMKFG
;
A
#
# COMPACT_ATOMS: atom_id res chain seq x y z
N MET A 1 -6.43 22.22 -3.06
CA MET A 1 -5.32 21.67 -2.26
C MET A 1 -4.58 20.72 -3.15
N GLU A 2 -3.30 20.96 -3.45
CA GLU A 2 -2.52 20.01 -4.24
C GLU A 2 -2.56 18.65 -3.53
N THR A 3 -2.61 17.54 -4.27
CA THR A 3 -2.56 16.19 -3.71
C THR A 3 -1.61 15.34 -4.55
N ILE A 4 -0.79 14.49 -3.91
CA ILE A 4 0.00 13.49 -4.63
C ILE A 4 -0.96 12.40 -5.09
N GLY A 5 -0.97 12.15 -6.41
CA GLY A 5 -2.00 11.32 -7.04
C GLY A 5 -3.35 12.03 -7.05
N ARG A 6 -3.71 12.63 -8.20
CA ARG A 6 -5.09 13.09 -8.45
C ARG A 6 -6.02 11.86 -8.52
N ASP A 7 -7.33 12.08 -8.58
CA ASP A 7 -8.24 10.95 -8.82
C ASP A 7 -7.81 10.21 -10.09
N LEU A 8 -7.59 8.89 -9.97
CA LEU A 8 -7.25 8.03 -11.09
C LEU A 8 -8.26 8.11 -12.24
N SER A 9 -9.52 8.45 -11.96
CA SER A 9 -10.54 8.64 -12.98
C SER A 9 -10.30 9.88 -13.86
N GLU A 10 -9.60 10.88 -13.32
CA GLU A 10 -9.30 12.17 -13.96
C GLU A 10 -7.85 12.27 -14.45
N MET A 11 -6.98 11.35 -14.03
CA MET A 11 -5.57 11.34 -14.42
C MET A 11 -5.39 10.92 -15.89
N GLN A 12 -4.66 11.74 -16.65
CA GLN A 12 -4.15 11.30 -17.94
C GLN A 12 -3.15 10.17 -17.73
N ARG A 13 -3.35 9.06 -18.44
CA ARG A 13 -2.43 7.92 -18.39
C ARG A 13 -1.11 8.32 -19.03
N VAL A 14 -0.05 8.31 -18.24
CA VAL A 14 1.32 8.50 -18.71
C VAL A 14 2.00 7.11 -18.72
N PRO A 15 2.15 6.47 -19.89
CA PRO A 15 2.86 5.21 -19.96
C PRO A 15 4.35 5.42 -19.65
N LEU A 16 5.02 4.38 -19.16
CA LEU A 16 6.48 4.39 -19.07
C LEU A 16 7.08 4.51 -20.47
N ALA A 17 8.08 5.39 -20.62
CA ALA A 17 8.78 5.54 -21.89
C ALA A 17 9.48 4.23 -22.29
N LYS A 18 9.68 4.04 -23.59
CA LYS A 18 10.35 2.84 -24.12
C LYS A 18 11.70 2.57 -23.44
N ALA A 19 12.49 3.61 -23.19
CA ALA A 19 13.77 3.52 -22.50
C ALA A 19 13.63 2.99 -21.06
N HIS A 20 12.57 3.35 -20.32
CA HIS A 20 12.32 2.81 -18.98
C HIS A 20 12.03 1.31 -19.03
N VAL A 21 11.27 0.87 -20.04
CA VAL A 21 10.94 -0.55 -20.24
C VAL A 21 12.18 -1.35 -20.66
N GLU A 22 13.02 -0.79 -21.53
CA GLU A 22 14.30 -1.39 -21.92
C GLU A 22 15.25 -1.51 -20.71
N ALA A 23 15.31 -0.50 -19.83
CA ALA A 23 16.07 -0.56 -18.59
C ALA A 23 15.56 -1.66 -17.65
N MET A 24 14.23 -1.78 -17.47
CA MET A 24 13.65 -2.88 -16.69
C MET A 24 13.93 -4.25 -17.32
N ARG A 25 13.86 -4.39 -18.65
CA ARG A 25 14.16 -5.65 -19.34
C ARG A 25 15.61 -6.07 -19.16
N ALA A 26 16.54 -5.12 -19.08
CA ALA A 26 17.96 -5.39 -18.90
C ALA A 26 18.32 -5.98 -17.52
N VAL A 27 17.50 -5.72 -16.50
CA VAL A 27 17.77 -6.14 -15.10
C VAL A 27 16.71 -7.07 -14.51
N GLY A 28 15.54 -7.14 -15.14
CA GLY A 28 14.43 -8.01 -14.76
C GLY A 28 14.43 -9.33 -15.53
N SER A 29 13.41 -10.14 -15.27
CA SER A 29 13.17 -11.41 -15.97
C SER A 29 11.79 -11.44 -16.60
N GLY A 30 11.67 -12.04 -17.79
CA GLY A 30 10.39 -12.29 -18.41
C GLY A 30 9.67 -13.44 -17.69
N ARG A 31 8.38 -13.25 -17.38
CA ARG A 31 7.56 -14.26 -16.73
C ARG A 31 6.19 -14.37 -17.37
N ASP A 32 5.79 -15.61 -17.62
CA ASP A 32 4.47 -15.97 -18.12
C ASP A 32 3.58 -16.45 -16.96
N TYR A 33 2.35 -15.97 -16.91
CA TYR A 33 1.31 -16.37 -15.97
C TYR A 33 0.12 -16.92 -16.77
N ALA A 34 -0.25 -18.16 -16.52
CA ALA A 34 -1.47 -18.74 -17.11
C ALA A 34 -2.72 -18.03 -16.56
N ALA A 35 -3.78 -17.95 -17.37
CA ALA A 35 -5.06 -17.42 -16.95
C ALA A 35 -5.56 -18.09 -15.65
N GLY A 36 -6.06 -17.28 -14.71
CA GLY A 36 -6.51 -17.72 -13.39
C GLY A 36 -5.41 -17.78 -12.31
N THR A 37 -4.14 -17.62 -12.68
CA THR A 37 -3.02 -17.63 -11.72
C THR A 37 -3.04 -16.38 -10.85
N TYR A 38 -3.01 -16.55 -9.52
CA TYR A 38 -2.80 -15.42 -8.60
C TYR A 38 -1.36 -14.96 -8.69
N VAL A 39 -1.17 -13.68 -9.04
CA VAL A 39 0.14 -13.03 -9.20
C VAL A 39 0.61 -12.43 -7.87
N ALA A 40 -0.34 -12.05 -7.01
CA ALA A 40 -0.12 -11.63 -5.64
C ALA A 40 -1.33 -11.97 -4.76
N ARG A 41 -1.08 -12.27 -3.49
CA ARG A 41 -2.11 -12.43 -2.45
C ARG A 41 -1.88 -11.45 -1.29
N PRO A 42 -2.94 -11.06 -0.57
CA PRO A 42 -2.79 -10.21 0.61
C PRO A 42 -1.83 -10.81 1.64
N GLY A 43 -0.97 -9.97 2.21
CA GLY A 43 0.02 -10.38 3.21
C GLY A 43 1.28 -11.04 2.63
N GLU A 44 1.33 -11.38 1.33
CA GLU A 44 2.58 -11.74 0.68
C GLU A 44 3.51 -10.52 0.58
N PRO A 45 4.83 -10.69 0.68
CA PRO A 45 5.79 -9.59 0.51
C PRO A 45 5.60 -8.89 -0.84
N ALA A 46 5.61 -7.56 -0.82
CA ALA A 46 5.69 -6.72 -2.02
C ALA A 46 7.16 -6.63 -2.46
N ASP A 47 7.74 -7.76 -2.87
CA ASP A 47 9.17 -7.94 -3.14
C ASP A 47 9.55 -7.78 -4.62
N ARG A 48 8.58 -7.46 -5.48
CA ARG A 48 8.75 -7.38 -6.93
C ARG A 48 7.80 -6.38 -7.58
N PHE A 49 8.27 -5.78 -8.67
CA PHE A 49 7.51 -4.89 -9.56
C PHE A 49 7.26 -5.59 -10.89
N LEU A 50 6.06 -5.46 -11.43
CA LEU A 50 5.67 -6.14 -12.68
C LEU A 50 5.25 -5.13 -13.73
N TYR A 51 5.92 -5.12 -14.87
CA TYR A 51 5.49 -4.39 -16.06
C TYR A 51 4.86 -5.35 -17.08
N LEU A 52 3.63 -5.10 -17.51
CA LEU A 52 2.88 -6.01 -18.37
C LEU A 52 3.21 -5.74 -19.84
N GLU A 53 3.62 -6.79 -20.55
CA GLU A 53 3.90 -6.77 -21.98
C GLU A 53 2.71 -7.28 -22.80
N GLU A 54 2.07 -8.35 -22.30
CA GLU A 54 0.93 -9.02 -22.94
C GLU A 54 -0.06 -9.49 -21.88
N GLY A 55 -1.32 -9.70 -22.27
CA GLY A 55 -2.36 -10.21 -21.37
C GLY A 55 -2.94 -9.15 -20.44
N GLU A 56 -3.56 -9.61 -19.35
CA GLU A 56 -4.29 -8.75 -18.42
C GLU A 56 -4.24 -9.28 -16.98
N ILE A 57 -4.05 -8.39 -16.01
CA ILE A 57 -4.17 -8.67 -14.58
C ILE A 57 -5.38 -7.92 -14.02
N GLU A 58 -6.23 -8.63 -13.30
CA GLU A 58 -7.38 -8.08 -12.58
C GLU A 58 -7.09 -7.98 -11.08
N VAL A 59 -7.69 -6.98 -10.44
CA VAL A 59 -7.80 -6.96 -8.97
C VAL A 59 -8.98 -7.84 -8.58
N VAL A 60 -8.78 -8.71 -7.61
CA VAL A 60 -9.78 -9.64 -7.10
C VAL A 60 -10.31 -9.11 -5.78
N ASN A 61 -11.60 -9.25 -5.53
CA ASN A 61 -12.19 -8.97 -4.24
C ASN A 61 -11.67 -10.04 -3.25
N PRO A 62 -10.98 -9.65 -2.16
CA PRO A 62 -10.35 -10.60 -1.25
C PRO A 62 -11.35 -11.55 -0.59
N PHE A 63 -12.61 -11.16 -0.46
CA PHE A 63 -13.66 -11.88 0.27
C PHE A 63 -14.56 -12.71 -0.65
N THR A 64 -14.84 -12.26 -1.87
CA THR A 64 -15.69 -13.02 -2.81
C THR A 64 -14.88 -13.86 -3.80
N GLY A 65 -13.62 -13.52 -4.07
CA GLY A 65 -12.80 -14.17 -5.11
C GLY A 65 -13.18 -13.77 -6.55
N GLU A 66 -14.17 -12.89 -6.68
CA GLU A 66 -14.61 -12.30 -7.95
C GLU A 66 -13.78 -11.07 -8.32
N ARG A 67 -13.95 -10.59 -9.55
CA ARG A 67 -13.30 -9.36 -10.02
C ARG A 67 -13.79 -8.15 -9.20
N ALA A 68 -12.87 -7.39 -8.61
CA ALA A 68 -13.20 -6.23 -7.78
C ALA A 68 -13.59 -4.98 -8.60
N PHE A 69 -12.96 -4.80 -9.77
CA PHE A 69 -13.17 -3.63 -10.62
C PHE A 69 -13.35 -4.05 -12.07
N SER A 70 -14.17 -3.34 -12.84
CA SER A 70 -14.36 -3.61 -14.28
C SER A 70 -13.05 -3.51 -15.07
N ALA A 71 -12.19 -2.56 -14.71
CA ALA A 71 -10.91 -2.32 -15.36
C ALA A 71 -9.81 -3.30 -14.92
N THR A 72 -8.99 -3.72 -15.89
CA THR A 72 -7.77 -4.52 -15.72
C THR A 72 -6.51 -3.70 -15.95
N LEU A 73 -5.38 -4.23 -15.52
CA LEU A 73 -4.06 -3.82 -16.00
C LEU A 73 -3.74 -4.64 -17.24
N GLY A 74 -3.46 -3.98 -18.36
CA GLY A 74 -3.05 -4.60 -19.61
C GLY A 74 -1.65 -4.14 -20.04
N PRO A 75 -1.29 -4.37 -21.33
CA PRO A 75 0.00 -3.99 -21.88
C PRO A 75 0.31 -2.51 -21.64
N THR A 76 1.58 -2.20 -21.41
CA THR A 76 2.12 -0.87 -21.08
C THR A 76 1.85 -0.37 -19.66
N GLN A 77 1.09 -1.13 -18.87
CA GLN A 77 0.82 -0.81 -17.48
C GLN A 77 1.68 -1.66 -16.55
N PHE A 78 1.78 -1.24 -15.30
CA PHE A 78 2.49 -1.99 -14.27
C PHE A 78 1.59 -2.31 -13.08
N MET A 79 1.82 -3.49 -12.53
CA MET A 79 1.32 -3.92 -11.23
C MET A 79 2.37 -3.53 -10.17
N GLY A 80 1.87 -2.96 -9.08
CA GLY A 80 2.68 -2.48 -7.97
C GLY A 80 1.79 -1.99 -6.84
N GLU A 81 2.35 -1.98 -5.64
CA GLU A 81 1.75 -1.52 -4.39
C GLU A 81 2.66 -0.45 -3.80
N ILE A 82 2.11 0.58 -3.13
CA ILE A 82 2.95 1.63 -2.51
C ILE A 82 3.87 1.05 -1.43
N ALA A 83 3.43 -0.03 -0.77
CA ALA A 83 4.21 -0.80 0.19
C ALA A 83 5.47 -1.44 -0.40
N LEU A 84 5.58 -1.56 -1.74
CA LEU A 84 6.84 -1.93 -2.40
C LEU A 84 7.98 -0.98 -2.00
N LEU A 85 7.68 0.31 -1.78
CA LEU A 85 8.69 1.30 -1.45
C LEU A 85 9.35 1.00 -0.10
N SER A 86 8.59 0.53 0.88
CA SER A 86 9.08 0.23 2.23
C SER A 86 9.31 -1.26 2.50
N GLY A 87 9.00 -2.14 1.55
CA GLY A 87 9.15 -3.59 1.71
C GLY A 87 8.00 -4.26 2.48
N GLY A 88 6.84 -3.59 2.55
CA GLY A 88 5.64 -4.15 3.17
C GLY A 88 4.99 -5.24 2.31
N THR A 89 3.68 -5.45 2.50
CA THR A 89 2.95 -6.55 1.86
C THR A 89 1.92 -6.08 0.84
N TRP A 90 1.53 -6.97 -0.08
CA TRP A 90 0.40 -6.74 -0.97
C TRP A 90 -0.90 -6.55 -0.17
N SER A 91 -1.67 -5.52 -0.52
CA SER A 91 -2.93 -5.19 0.18
C SER A 91 -4.17 -5.86 -0.44
N MET A 92 -4.08 -6.24 -1.72
CA MET A 92 -5.18 -6.76 -2.52
C MET A 92 -4.70 -7.94 -3.36
N PRO A 93 -5.55 -8.97 -3.56
CA PRO A 93 -5.21 -10.06 -4.46
C PRO A 93 -5.27 -9.60 -5.92
N MET A 94 -4.31 -10.08 -6.72
CA MET A 94 -4.25 -9.81 -8.15
C MET A 94 -4.10 -11.13 -8.91
N ARG A 95 -4.82 -11.27 -10.02
CA ARG A 95 -4.91 -12.51 -10.78
C ARG A 95 -4.76 -12.24 -12.27
N ALA A 96 -4.05 -13.10 -12.98
CA ALA A 96 -3.99 -13.07 -14.44
C ALA A 96 -5.39 -13.41 -14.98
N ALA A 97 -6.07 -12.43 -15.60
CA ALA A 97 -7.40 -12.62 -16.19
C ALA A 97 -7.34 -13.41 -17.50
N LYS A 98 -6.18 -13.37 -18.17
CA LYS A 98 -5.81 -14.11 -19.39
C LYS A 98 -4.36 -14.56 -19.26
N ASP A 99 -3.88 -15.40 -20.17
CA ASP A 99 -2.45 -15.68 -20.28
C ASP A 99 -1.70 -14.34 -20.43
N THR A 100 -0.74 -14.11 -19.55
CA THR A 100 -0.13 -12.79 -19.32
C THR A 100 1.38 -12.92 -19.28
N ARG A 101 2.08 -12.04 -19.99
CA ARG A 101 3.54 -11.91 -19.94
C ARG A 101 3.92 -10.59 -19.32
N ALA A 102 4.82 -10.63 -18.35
CA ALA A 102 5.33 -9.45 -17.67
C ALA A 102 6.86 -9.51 -17.50
N ILE A 103 7.47 -8.33 -17.35
CA ILE A 103 8.82 -8.17 -16.83
C ILE A 103 8.71 -8.08 -15.31
N GLU A 104 9.30 -9.04 -14.61
CA GLU A 104 9.41 -9.06 -13.15
C GLU A 104 10.76 -8.47 -12.73
N VAL A 105 10.73 -7.42 -11.93
CA VAL A 105 11.92 -6.72 -11.41
C VAL A 105 11.90 -6.82 -9.88
N PRO A 106 12.95 -7.37 -9.23
CA PRO A 106 13.03 -7.43 -7.76
C PRO A 106 12.98 -6.03 -7.12
N ARG A 107 12.41 -5.91 -5.92
CA ARG A 107 12.23 -4.65 -5.16
C ARG A 107 13.51 -3.82 -5.11
N ALA A 108 14.61 -4.42 -4.63
CA ALA A 108 15.88 -3.70 -4.50
C ALA A 108 16.38 -3.13 -5.84
N VAL A 109 16.13 -3.86 -6.94
CA VAL A 109 16.55 -3.47 -8.28
C VAL A 109 15.67 -2.35 -8.85
N ILE A 110 14.35 -2.42 -8.68
CA ILE A 110 13.46 -1.36 -9.15
C ILE A 110 13.65 -0.05 -8.36
N LEU A 111 13.91 -0.13 -7.05
CA LEU A 111 14.21 1.06 -6.25
C LEU A 111 15.52 1.72 -6.70
N ARG A 112 16.54 0.91 -7.00
CA ARG A 112 17.77 1.42 -7.61
C ARG A 112 17.51 2.07 -8.97
N LEU A 113 16.76 1.43 -9.86
CA LEU A 113 16.42 2.05 -11.15
C LEU A 113 15.63 3.36 -10.98
N MET A 114 14.72 3.43 -10.00
CA MET A 114 13.99 4.66 -9.67
C MET A 114 14.91 5.77 -9.16
N SER A 115 15.96 5.42 -8.41
CA SER A 115 16.98 6.39 -7.98
C SER A 115 17.85 6.90 -9.14
N GLU A 116 18.14 6.04 -10.13
CA GLU A 116 18.96 6.37 -11.30
C GLU A 116 18.15 7.09 -12.40
N ILE A 117 16.83 6.91 -12.45
CA ILE A 117 15.92 7.46 -13.48
C ILE A 117 14.76 8.22 -12.80
N PRO A 118 14.94 9.51 -12.47
CA PRO A 118 13.95 10.30 -11.73
C PRO A 118 12.57 10.34 -12.37
N GLU A 119 12.49 10.47 -13.70
CA GLU A 119 11.21 10.53 -14.42
C GLU A 119 10.39 9.23 -14.28
N MET A 120 11.08 8.09 -14.24
CA MET A 120 10.42 6.80 -13.99
C MET A 120 9.90 6.72 -12.55
N SER A 121 10.70 7.18 -11.57
CA SER A 121 10.28 7.26 -10.17
C SER A 121 9.03 8.11 -10.01
N ASP A 122 9.00 9.30 -10.60
CA ASP A 122 7.87 10.22 -10.50
C ASP A 122 6.58 9.60 -11.05
N ILE A 123 6.65 8.93 -12.21
CA ILE A 123 5.50 8.24 -12.81
C ILE A 123 5.02 7.09 -11.89
N ILE A 124 5.94 6.22 -11.45
CA ILE A 124 5.59 5.05 -10.63
C ILE A 124 4.95 5.49 -9.31
N ILE A 125 5.61 6.37 -8.57
CA ILE A 125 5.14 6.84 -7.27
C ILE A 125 3.79 7.54 -7.41
N THR A 126 3.62 8.38 -8.43
CA THR A 126 2.35 9.09 -8.66
C THR A 126 1.20 8.12 -8.88
N VAL A 127 1.40 7.08 -9.70
CA VAL A 127 0.38 6.05 -9.96
C VAL A 127 0.10 5.20 -8.71
N LEU A 128 1.13 4.77 -7.98
CA LEU A 128 0.96 3.96 -6.77
C LEU A 128 0.26 4.73 -5.65
N ALA A 129 0.63 6.00 -5.43
CA ALA A 129 -0.02 6.87 -4.46
C ALA A 129 -1.49 7.12 -4.82
N ALA A 130 -1.80 7.34 -6.10
CA ALA A 130 -3.17 7.50 -6.57
C ALA A 130 -4.01 6.22 -6.38
N ARG A 131 -3.42 5.04 -6.61
CA ARG A 131 -4.06 3.73 -6.32
C ARG A 131 -4.35 3.56 -4.84
N ARG A 132 -3.36 3.85 -3.97
CA ARG A 132 -3.53 3.77 -2.51
C ARG A 132 -4.64 4.70 -2.02
N ARG A 133 -4.68 5.93 -2.51
CA ARG A 133 -5.74 6.88 -2.18
C ARG A 133 -7.11 6.36 -2.62
N ARG A 134 -7.23 5.85 -3.84
CA ARG A 134 -8.49 5.25 -4.31
C ARG A 134 -8.95 4.09 -3.43
N GLN A 135 -8.03 3.24 -2.96
CA GLN A 135 -8.37 2.17 -2.01
C GLN A 135 -8.90 2.71 -0.68
N LEU A 136 -8.30 3.77 -0.14
CA LEU A 136 -8.75 4.42 1.08
C LEU A 136 -10.14 5.06 0.91
N ASP A 137 -10.34 5.78 -0.19
CA ASP A 137 -11.61 6.45 -0.51
C ASP A 137 -12.75 5.43 -0.68
N LEU A 138 -12.48 4.31 -1.34
CA LEU A 138 -13.43 3.22 -1.54
C LEU A 138 -13.50 2.25 -0.34
N ARG A 139 -12.71 2.46 0.72
CA ARG A 139 -12.58 1.56 1.87
C ARG A 139 -12.39 0.10 1.46
N THR A 140 -11.56 -0.12 0.42
CA THR A 140 -11.34 -1.45 -0.16
C THR A 140 -9.96 -1.95 0.25
N GLY A 141 -9.90 -3.10 0.91
CA GLY A 141 -8.66 -3.74 1.34
C GLY A 141 -8.92 -5.18 1.78
N ALA A 142 -7.86 -5.91 2.11
CA ALA A 142 -7.98 -7.26 2.64
C ALA A 142 -8.39 -7.32 4.12
N LEU A 143 -8.40 -6.19 4.84
CA LEU A 143 -8.87 -6.11 6.23
C LEU A 143 -10.36 -5.73 6.27
N VAL A 144 -11.17 -6.54 6.93
CA VAL A 144 -12.58 -6.24 7.24
C VAL A 144 -12.78 -6.29 8.75
N LEU A 145 -13.48 -5.28 9.25
CA LEU A 145 -13.90 -5.16 10.64
C LEU A 145 -15.43 -5.23 10.72
N ILE A 146 -15.94 -6.10 11.57
CA ILE A 146 -17.38 -6.20 11.85
C ILE A 146 -17.60 -5.88 13.32
N GLY A 147 -18.45 -4.90 13.61
CA GLY A 147 -18.85 -4.53 14.98
C GLY A 147 -17.86 -3.62 15.70
N GLU A 148 -17.33 -2.59 15.04
CA GLU A 148 -16.47 -1.56 15.68
C GLU A 148 -17.12 -0.90 16.91
N ASP A 149 -18.42 -0.62 16.86
CA ASP A 149 -19.15 -0.02 17.98
C ASP A 149 -19.47 -1.03 19.10
N ASN A 150 -19.28 -2.32 18.83
CA ASN A 150 -19.64 -3.41 19.72
C ASN A 150 -18.45 -3.97 20.50
N ASP A 151 -17.23 -3.86 19.96
CA ASP A 151 -16.03 -4.46 20.55
C ASP A 151 -14.86 -3.47 20.64
N ARG A 152 -14.22 -3.43 21.81
CA ARG A 152 -13.13 -2.50 22.09
C ARG A 152 -11.88 -2.79 21.26
N GLU A 153 -11.54 -4.04 21.02
CA GLU A 153 -10.34 -4.40 20.27
C GLU A 153 -10.55 -4.21 18.77
N VAL A 154 -11.75 -4.50 18.24
CA VAL A 154 -12.11 -4.15 16.85
C VAL A 154 -12.01 -2.64 16.62
N ARG A 155 -12.52 -1.82 17.55
CA ARG A 155 -12.39 -0.36 17.48
C ARG A 155 -10.94 0.10 17.51
N ARG A 156 -10.09 -0.49 18.35
CA ARG A 156 -8.65 -0.16 18.42
C ARG A 156 -7.93 -0.48 17.11
N ILE A 157 -8.30 -1.58 16.46
CA ILE A 157 -7.76 -1.95 15.15
C ILE A 157 -8.22 -0.96 14.07
N ALA A 158 -9.48 -0.54 14.09
CA ALA A 158 -10.00 0.49 13.20
C ALA A 158 -9.26 1.83 13.36
N GLU A 159 -9.08 2.27 14.61
CA GLU A 159 -8.32 3.49 14.94
C GLU A 159 -6.86 3.39 14.46
N PHE A 160 -6.20 2.25 14.69
CA PHE A 160 -4.84 2.00 14.20
C PHE A 160 -4.76 2.04 12.67
N ALA A 161 -5.66 1.33 11.98
CA ALA A 161 -5.69 1.27 10.53
C ALA A 161 -5.97 2.64 9.91
N SER A 162 -6.94 3.37 10.45
CA SER A 162 -7.29 4.72 10.01
C SER A 162 -6.12 5.69 10.18
N ARG A 163 -5.48 5.70 11.36
CA ARG A 163 -4.35 6.60 11.65
C ARG A 163 -3.11 6.33 10.80
N ASN A 164 -2.89 5.07 10.41
CA ASN A 164 -1.79 4.66 9.53
C ASN A 164 -2.16 4.60 8.04
N ARG A 165 -3.35 5.12 7.65
CA ARG A 165 -3.85 5.10 6.27
C ARG A 165 -3.76 3.70 5.64
N LEU A 166 -4.16 2.69 6.39
CA LEU A 166 -4.30 1.30 5.98
C LEU A 166 -5.72 1.06 5.45
N PRO A 167 -5.92 0.58 4.22
CA PRO A 167 -7.23 0.31 3.67
C PRO A 167 -7.92 -0.83 4.42
N TYR A 168 -9.13 -0.56 4.90
CA TYR A 168 -10.01 -1.55 5.50
C TYR A 168 -11.46 -1.21 5.21
N ALA A 169 -12.31 -2.24 5.21
CA ALA A 169 -13.76 -2.10 5.21
C ALA A 169 -14.32 -2.32 6.62
N SER A 170 -15.43 -1.66 6.93
CA SER A 170 -16.07 -1.72 8.23
C SER A 170 -17.58 -1.87 8.08
N TYR A 171 -18.16 -2.78 8.85
CA TYR A 171 -19.59 -3.07 8.84
C TYR A 171 -20.14 -3.16 10.26
N THR A 172 -21.33 -2.62 10.47
CA THR A 172 -22.05 -2.75 11.74
C THR A 172 -22.55 -4.19 11.91
N LEU A 173 -22.37 -4.74 13.12
CA LEU A 173 -22.85 -6.08 13.44
C LEU A 173 -24.38 -6.20 13.26
N GLY A 174 -24.84 -7.32 12.70
CA GLY A 174 -26.26 -7.57 12.44
C GLY A 174 -26.83 -6.88 11.18
N THR A 175 -25.98 -6.28 10.33
CA THR A 175 -26.40 -5.77 9.02
C THR A 175 -26.25 -6.82 7.93
N ASN A 176 -27.07 -6.73 6.88
CA ASN A 176 -26.98 -7.61 5.71
C ASN A 176 -25.59 -7.59 5.06
N ASP A 177 -24.91 -6.44 5.06
CA ASP A 177 -23.56 -6.32 4.50
C ASP A 177 -22.53 -7.08 5.35
N ALA A 178 -22.63 -7.02 6.68
CA ALA A 178 -21.78 -7.80 7.57
C ALA A 178 -22.00 -9.31 7.38
N GLU A 179 -23.26 -9.75 7.30
CA GLU A 179 -23.62 -11.15 7.06
C GLU A 179 -23.11 -11.64 5.69
N SER A 180 -23.26 -10.82 4.65
CA SER A 180 -22.81 -11.13 3.29
C SER A 180 -21.29 -11.33 3.23
N VAL A 181 -20.52 -10.40 3.80
CA VAL A 181 -19.05 -10.49 3.81
C VAL A 181 -18.57 -11.67 4.66
N ALA A 182 -19.13 -11.89 5.84
CA ALA A 182 -18.78 -13.04 6.68
C ALA A 182 -19.09 -14.37 5.97
N THR A 183 -20.28 -14.50 5.36
CA THR A 183 -20.68 -15.69 4.60
C THR A 183 -19.75 -15.94 3.41
N SER A 184 -19.35 -14.89 2.69
CA SER A 184 -18.40 -15.01 1.59
C SER A 184 -17.03 -15.56 2.04
N CYS A 185 -16.69 -15.36 3.31
CA CYS A 185 -15.50 -15.89 3.98
C CYS A 185 -15.74 -17.22 4.72
N GLN A 186 -16.94 -17.81 4.63
CA GLN A 186 -17.34 -19.02 5.37
C GLN A 186 -17.32 -18.83 6.90
N LEU A 187 -17.66 -17.63 7.35
CA LEU A 187 -17.74 -17.23 8.76
C LEU A 187 -19.18 -16.81 9.11
N ALA A 188 -19.51 -16.80 10.40
CA ALA A 188 -20.78 -16.30 10.91
C ALA A 188 -20.61 -14.90 11.52
N ALA A 189 -21.46 -13.94 11.13
CA ALA A 189 -21.45 -12.58 11.68
C ALA A 189 -22.32 -12.44 12.95
N ASP A 190 -22.28 -13.44 13.85
CA ASP A 190 -23.04 -13.46 15.11
C ASP A 190 -22.32 -12.74 16.27
N LYS A 191 -21.05 -12.41 16.07
CA LYS A 191 -20.18 -11.68 17.00
C LYS A 191 -19.32 -10.66 16.24
N PRO A 192 -18.68 -9.71 16.93
CA PRO A 192 -17.64 -8.88 16.34
C PRO A 192 -16.52 -9.72 15.73
N LEU A 193 -16.05 -9.34 14.54
CA LEU A 193 -15.06 -10.09 13.77
C LEU A 193 -13.99 -9.18 13.18
N VAL A 194 -12.78 -9.74 13.09
CA VAL A 194 -11.68 -9.19 12.29
C VAL A 194 -11.33 -10.23 11.25
N ILE A 195 -11.40 -9.87 9.98
CA ILE A 195 -11.13 -10.76 8.85
C ILE A 195 -9.95 -10.20 8.08
N PHE A 196 -8.97 -11.05 7.76
CA PHE A 196 -7.87 -10.71 6.85
C PHE A 196 -7.85 -11.68 5.67
N GLY A 197 -7.98 -11.14 4.46
CA GLY A 197 -8.16 -11.92 3.24
C GLY A 197 -9.48 -12.67 3.27
N ARG A 198 -9.48 -13.92 3.74
CA ARG A 198 -10.68 -14.76 3.91
C ARG A 198 -10.76 -15.45 5.28
N ALA A 199 -9.79 -15.21 6.16
CA ALA A 199 -9.65 -15.90 7.43
C ALA A 199 -10.03 -14.98 8.59
N GLU A 200 -10.68 -15.54 9.61
CA GLU A 200 -10.84 -14.87 10.90
C GLU A 200 -9.47 -14.69 11.56
N VAL A 201 -9.17 -13.47 12.01
CA VAL A 201 -8.04 -13.18 12.87
C VAL A 201 -8.46 -13.49 14.31
N THR A 202 -8.18 -14.71 14.77
CA THR A 202 -8.54 -15.15 16.12
C THR A 202 -7.74 -14.40 17.19
N GLU A 203 -8.42 -13.98 18.26
CA GLU A 203 -7.86 -13.12 19.32
C GLU A 203 -7.15 -11.90 18.71
N PRO A 204 -7.89 -11.02 18.01
CA PRO A 204 -7.28 -9.97 17.22
C PRO A 204 -6.64 -8.92 18.13
N THR A 205 -5.43 -8.50 17.77
CA THR A 205 -4.72 -7.40 18.40
C THR A 205 -4.19 -6.46 17.31
N VAL A 206 -3.93 -5.20 17.67
CA VAL A 206 -3.26 -4.24 16.77
C VAL A 206 -1.96 -4.81 16.23
N GLU A 207 -1.16 -5.47 17.07
CA GLU A 207 0.12 -6.06 16.66
C GLU A 207 -0.04 -7.18 15.63
N LYS A 208 -1.00 -8.10 15.82
CA LYS A 208 -1.29 -9.17 14.85
C LYS A 208 -1.71 -8.60 13.50
N VAL A 209 -2.59 -7.59 13.51
CA VAL A 209 -3.05 -6.93 12.28
C VAL A 209 -1.92 -6.14 11.60
N ALA A 210 -1.09 -5.46 12.38
CA ALA A 210 0.08 -4.73 11.86
C ALA A 210 1.08 -5.66 11.16
N LYS A 211 1.31 -6.86 11.69
CA LYS A 211 2.12 -7.91 11.06
C LYS A 211 1.50 -8.41 9.75
N LEU A 212 0.19 -8.70 9.75
CA LEU A 212 -0.52 -9.14 8.54
C LEU A 212 -0.53 -8.09 7.42
N LEU A 213 -0.56 -6.81 7.77
CA LEU A 213 -0.53 -5.69 6.83
C LEU A 213 0.89 -5.26 6.42
N GLY A 214 1.93 -5.91 6.96
CA GLY A 214 3.31 -5.62 6.61
C GLY A 214 3.80 -4.23 7.05
N VAL A 215 3.21 -3.66 8.10
CA VAL A 215 3.66 -2.38 8.69
C VAL A 215 4.47 -2.55 9.97
N ASN A 216 4.42 -3.74 10.57
CA ASN A 216 5.32 -4.13 11.65
C ASN A 216 6.42 -5.03 11.07
N TYR A 217 7.54 -4.42 10.68
CA TYR A 217 8.67 -5.11 10.07
C TYR A 217 9.32 -6.07 11.07
N ALA A 218 9.40 -7.34 10.67
CA ALA A 218 10.28 -8.28 11.34
C ALA A 218 11.72 -7.99 10.87
N LEU A 219 12.45 -7.22 11.67
CA LEU A 219 13.87 -6.97 11.43
C LEU A 219 14.63 -8.30 11.54
N ALA A 220 15.51 -8.59 10.59
CA ALA A 220 16.40 -9.73 10.71
C ALA A 220 17.43 -9.47 11.83
N GLU A 221 17.87 -10.53 12.54
CA GLU A 221 18.81 -10.38 13.68
C GLU A 221 20.12 -9.67 13.30
N GLU A 222 20.52 -9.71 12.02
CA GLU A 222 21.76 -9.11 11.51
C GLU A 222 21.51 -7.86 10.64
N GLU A 223 20.28 -7.31 10.63
CA GLU A 223 19.96 -6.14 9.81
C GLU A 223 20.57 -4.86 10.41
N ALA A 224 21.50 -4.24 9.67
CA ALA A 224 22.20 -3.03 10.08
C ALA A 224 21.66 -1.79 9.36
N PHE A 225 21.49 -0.71 10.12
CA PHE A 225 21.09 0.60 9.62
C PHE A 225 22.17 1.63 9.96
N ASP A 226 22.41 2.57 9.06
CA ASP A 226 23.35 3.67 9.26
C ASP A 226 22.80 4.69 10.27
N VAL A 227 21.47 4.83 10.33
CA VAL A 227 20.78 5.75 11.23
C VAL A 227 19.46 5.18 11.73
N ILE A 228 19.19 5.38 13.02
CA ILE A 228 17.89 5.09 13.64
C ILE A 228 17.23 6.42 14.00
N ILE A 229 16.00 6.60 13.53
CA ILE A 229 15.17 7.78 13.77
C ILE A 229 14.00 7.36 14.65
N VAL A 230 13.96 7.90 15.88
CA VAL A 230 12.88 7.59 16.83
C VAL A 230 11.81 8.68 16.76
N GLY A 231 10.62 8.29 16.32
CA GLY A 231 9.44 9.13 16.14
C GLY A 231 9.14 9.41 14.66
N GLY A 232 7.93 9.10 14.22
CA GLY A 232 7.42 9.27 12.86
C GLY A 232 6.75 10.61 12.59
N GLY A 233 6.93 11.63 13.45
CA GLY A 233 6.40 12.98 13.21
C GLY A 233 7.08 13.70 12.03
N PRO A 234 6.69 14.95 11.70
CA PRO A 234 7.29 15.69 10.58
C PRO A 234 8.81 15.79 10.63
N ALA A 235 9.39 15.95 11.83
CA ALA A 235 10.84 15.98 12.01
C ALA A 235 11.50 14.63 11.69
N GLY A 236 10.89 13.52 12.11
CA GLY A 236 11.41 12.19 11.83
C GLY A 236 11.27 11.79 10.36
N VAL A 237 10.11 12.07 9.76
CA VAL A 237 9.88 11.87 8.32
C VAL A 237 10.85 12.72 7.49
N ALA A 238 11.03 13.99 7.84
CA ALA A 238 12.02 14.84 7.18
C ALA A 238 13.44 14.28 7.33
N SER A 239 13.81 13.82 8.54
CA SER A 239 15.11 13.19 8.78
C SER A 239 15.32 11.96 7.90
N ALA A 240 14.27 11.14 7.72
CA ALA A 240 14.32 9.95 6.85
C ALA A 240 14.49 10.33 5.37
N VAL A 241 13.81 11.39 4.92
CA VAL A 241 14.00 11.93 3.56
C VAL A 241 15.46 12.35 3.34
N TYR A 242 16.05 13.10 4.27
CA TYR A 242 17.44 13.54 4.15
C TYR A 242 18.43 12.38 4.24
N ALA A 243 18.21 11.43 5.15
CA ALA A 243 19.05 10.24 5.27
C ALA A 243 19.04 9.41 3.97
N GLY A 244 17.86 9.10 3.44
CA GLY A 244 17.73 8.34 2.19
C GLY A 244 18.29 9.08 0.98
N ALA A 245 18.14 10.41 0.91
CA ALA A 245 18.72 11.22 -0.16
C ALA A 245 20.26 11.22 -0.16
N GLU A 246 20.88 11.08 1.00
CA GLU A 246 22.34 10.91 1.17
C GLU A 246 22.78 9.44 1.03
N GLY A 247 21.85 8.53 0.70
CA GLY A 247 22.13 7.10 0.49
C GLY A 247 22.32 6.30 1.79
N LEU A 248 21.89 6.82 2.93
CA LEU A 248 21.94 6.11 4.22
C LEU A 248 20.77 5.14 4.35
N SER A 249 21.05 3.93 4.84
CA SER A 249 20.03 2.99 5.31
C SER A 249 19.44 3.48 6.64
N ALA A 250 18.18 3.91 6.62
CA ALA A 250 17.53 4.53 7.77
C ALA A 250 16.35 3.72 8.29
N LEU A 251 16.30 3.49 9.60
CA LEU A 251 15.13 2.90 10.27
C LEU A 251 14.36 3.96 11.03
N VAL A 252 13.09 4.17 10.66
CA VAL A 252 12.16 5.02 11.42
C VAL A 252 11.34 4.14 12.34
N VAL A 253 11.40 4.43 13.65
CA VAL A 253 10.63 3.73 14.68
C VAL A 253 9.52 4.64 15.17
N GLU A 254 8.27 4.18 15.07
CA GLU A 254 7.09 4.90 15.55
C GLU A 254 6.16 3.93 16.27
N ASP A 255 5.64 4.35 17.42
CA ASP A 255 4.81 3.52 18.29
C ASP A 255 3.34 3.53 17.85
N THR A 256 2.85 4.67 17.39
CA THR A 256 1.42 4.87 17.15
C THR A 256 1.07 4.97 15.67
N ALA A 257 1.57 6.01 15.01
CA ALA A 257 1.29 6.25 13.60
C ALA A 257 2.26 7.26 13.02
N ILE A 258 2.69 7.01 11.78
CA ILE A 258 3.48 7.98 11.02
C ILE A 258 2.68 9.30 10.94
N GLY A 259 3.35 10.38 11.31
CA GLY A 259 2.86 11.75 11.40
C GLY A 259 2.77 12.33 12.79
N GLY A 260 2.82 11.48 13.83
CA GLY A 260 2.75 11.92 15.22
C GLY A 260 1.55 12.85 15.47
N GLN A 261 1.75 13.87 16.31
CA GLN A 261 0.71 14.86 16.62
C GLN A 261 0.36 15.75 15.42
N ALA A 262 1.32 16.05 14.55
CA ALA A 262 1.04 16.90 13.40
C ALA A 262 0.09 16.22 12.42
N GLY A 263 0.17 14.89 12.29
CA GLY A 263 -0.71 14.09 11.44
C GLY A 263 -2.21 14.24 11.74
N THR A 264 -2.58 14.60 12.98
CA THR A 264 -3.98 14.81 13.37
C THR A 264 -4.49 16.23 13.09
N SER A 265 -3.63 17.14 12.65
CA SER A 265 -4.05 18.50 12.34
C SER A 265 -4.89 18.53 11.06
N SER A 266 -6.08 19.14 11.14
CA SER A 266 -6.96 19.33 9.99
C SER A 266 -6.33 20.26 8.94
N ARG A 267 -5.51 21.23 9.39
CA ARG A 267 -4.86 22.22 8.54
C ARG A 267 -3.62 22.80 9.21
N ILE A 268 -2.51 22.77 8.48
CA ILE A 268 -1.23 23.39 8.84
C ILE A 268 -1.01 24.57 7.89
N GLU A 269 -0.96 25.77 8.43
CA GLU A 269 -0.77 27.02 7.66
C GLU A 269 0.67 27.56 7.73
N ASN A 270 1.47 27.04 8.65
CA ASN A 270 2.82 27.50 8.94
C ASN A 270 3.92 26.57 8.41
N TYR A 271 3.67 25.83 7.33
CA TYR A 271 4.65 24.96 6.67
C TYR A 271 5.04 25.50 5.30
N MET A 272 6.33 25.74 5.08
CA MET A 272 6.84 26.32 3.83
C MET A 272 6.51 25.44 2.62
N GLY A 273 6.29 26.06 1.46
CA GLY A 273 5.89 25.38 0.23
C GLY A 273 4.39 25.12 0.08
N PHE A 274 3.57 25.41 1.11
CA PHE A 274 2.11 25.27 1.07
C PHE A 274 1.41 26.61 1.32
N PRO A 275 1.37 27.53 0.34
CA PRO A 275 0.82 28.88 0.54
C PRO A 275 -0.68 28.91 0.87
N THR A 276 -1.40 27.82 0.59
CA THR A 276 -2.83 27.67 0.93
C THR A 276 -3.06 26.71 2.09
N GLY A 277 -2.00 26.32 2.80
CA GLY A 277 -2.00 25.28 3.83
C GLY A 277 -2.10 23.85 3.28
N ILE A 278 -1.91 22.87 4.17
CA ILE A 278 -2.04 21.44 3.89
C ILE A 278 -2.58 20.71 5.13
N SER A 279 -3.31 19.60 4.97
CA SER A 279 -3.67 18.77 6.12
C SER A 279 -2.43 18.10 6.71
N GLY A 280 -2.40 17.90 8.03
CA GLY A 280 -1.27 17.24 8.67
C GLY A 280 -1.04 15.83 8.16
N ALA A 281 -2.13 15.09 7.95
CA ALA A 281 -2.08 13.75 7.42
C ALA A 281 -1.52 13.71 5.97
N ASP A 282 -1.86 14.68 5.11
CA ASP A 282 -1.30 14.72 3.75
C ASP A 282 0.16 15.17 3.76
N LEU A 283 0.53 16.15 4.59
CA LEU A 283 1.92 16.59 4.72
C LEU A 283 2.84 15.41 5.04
N VAL A 284 2.47 14.63 6.04
CA VAL A 284 3.24 13.49 6.51
C VAL A 284 3.25 12.39 5.46
N TRP A 285 2.09 12.01 4.90
CA TRP A 285 2.00 10.96 3.88
C TRP A 285 2.91 11.25 2.68
N ARG A 286 2.96 12.51 2.24
CA ARG A 286 3.85 12.94 1.16
C ARG A 286 5.32 12.76 1.53
N GLY A 287 5.70 13.16 2.74
CA GLY A 287 7.06 12.98 3.25
C GLY A 287 7.44 11.52 3.40
N GLU A 288 6.51 10.68 3.88
CA GLU A 288 6.69 9.23 4.02
C GLU A 288 6.95 8.58 2.67
N VAL A 289 6.11 8.82 1.67
CA VAL A 289 6.30 8.34 0.29
C VAL A 289 7.62 8.84 -0.29
N GLN A 290 8.00 10.08 -0.01
CA GLN A 290 9.27 10.65 -0.43
C GLN A 290 10.47 9.98 0.24
N ALA A 291 10.37 9.60 1.52
CA ALA A 291 11.44 8.90 2.22
C ALA A 291 11.59 7.47 1.67
N MET A 292 10.48 6.73 1.57
CA MET A 292 10.49 5.32 1.16
C MET A 292 10.99 5.09 -0.26
N LYS A 293 10.96 6.09 -1.15
CA LYS A 293 11.48 5.91 -2.52
C LYS A 293 12.98 5.66 -2.56
N PHE A 294 13.71 6.00 -1.49
CA PHE A 294 15.15 5.83 -1.40
C PHE A 294 15.59 4.45 -0.91
N GLY A 295 14.66 3.59 -0.46
CA GLY A 295 14.99 2.27 0.08
C GLY A 295 14.41 2.04 1.46
#